data_AF-A0ABD3Z8S5-F1
#
_entry.id   AF-A0ABD3Z8S5-F1
#
_cell.length_a   1.000
_cell.length_b   1.000
_cell.length_c   1.000
_cell.angle_alpha   90.00
_cell.angle_beta   90.00
_cell.angle_gamma   90.00
#
_symmetry.space_group_name_H-M   'P 1'
#
loop_
_entity.id
_entity.type
_entity.pdbx_description
1 polymer ?
#
loop_
_entity_poly.entity_id
_entity_poly.type
_entity_poly.pdbx_seq_one_letter_code
_entity_poly.pdbx_strand_id
1 'polypeptide(L)'
;MKNVTGVYTAPRQHWVGDGFPVRSMFSYQTHGEPLSPFLLLDYAGPYTFPADGAKRGVGQHPHRGFETVTIVYSGEVEHRDSTGKGGVIGPGDVQWMTAGAGILHEEFHSSAFSQKGGELKMMQL
;
A
#
# COMPACT_ATOMS: atom_id res chain seq x y z
N MET A 1 10.12 27.08 -16.68
CA MET A 1 10.00 25.63 -16.94
C MET A 1 10.56 24.89 -15.72
N LYS A 2 9.96 23.78 -15.28
CA LYS A 2 10.53 22.96 -14.19
C LYS A 2 11.76 22.21 -14.72
N ASN A 3 12.78 22.04 -13.88
CA ASN A 3 14.00 21.29 -14.19
C ASN A 3 14.02 19.96 -13.43
N VAL A 4 14.57 18.91 -14.04
CA VAL A 4 14.82 17.64 -13.36
C VAL A 4 16.05 17.80 -12.47
N THR A 5 15.88 17.63 -11.16
CA THR A 5 16.97 17.76 -10.17
C THR A 5 17.57 16.41 -9.77
N GLY A 6 16.87 15.30 -10.03
CA GLY A 6 17.32 13.95 -9.75
C GLY A 6 16.44 12.88 -10.41
N VAL A 7 17.04 11.72 -10.70
CA VAL A 7 16.34 10.52 -11.19
C VAL A 7 16.87 9.34 -10.37
N TYR A 8 15.96 8.58 -9.77
CA TYR A 8 16.29 7.46 -8.91
C TYR A 8 15.70 6.19 -9.51
N THR A 9 16.48 5.11 -9.51
CA THR A 9 16.01 3.80 -9.98
C THR A 9 15.28 3.07 -8.87
N ALA A 10 14.27 2.28 -9.22
CA ALA A 10 13.51 1.49 -8.26
C ALA A 10 14.45 0.61 -7.41
N PRO A 11 14.34 0.65 -6.06
CA PRO A 11 15.20 -0.15 -5.20
C PRO A 11 14.83 -1.63 -5.25
N ARG A 12 15.60 -2.44 -4.51
CA ARG A 12 15.31 -3.86 -4.32
C ARG A 12 13.94 -4.03 -3.67
N GLN A 13 13.21 -5.04 -4.13
CA GLN A 13 11.95 -5.45 -3.52
C GLN A 13 12.17 -5.96 -2.09
N HIS A 14 11.23 -5.65 -1.21
CA HIS A 14 11.08 -6.25 0.11
C HIS A 14 9.59 -6.55 0.36
N TRP A 15 9.28 -7.12 1.53
CA TRP A 15 7.91 -7.50 1.89
C TRP A 15 7.40 -6.61 3.03
N VAL A 16 6.19 -6.09 2.86
CA VAL A 16 5.37 -5.59 3.96
C VAL A 16 4.37 -6.69 4.31
N GLY A 17 4.54 -7.27 5.49
CA GLY A 17 3.84 -8.50 5.87
C GLY A 17 4.15 -9.66 4.91
N ASP A 18 3.13 -10.43 4.52
CA ASP A 18 3.23 -11.53 3.56
C ASP A 18 2.35 -11.33 2.30
N GLY A 19 1.66 -10.19 2.21
CA GLY A 19 0.75 -9.86 1.11
C GLY A 19 1.27 -8.79 0.14
N PHE A 20 2.29 -8.02 0.51
CA PHE A 20 2.70 -6.86 -0.27
C PHE A 20 4.21 -6.90 -0.61
N PRO A 21 4.57 -7.44 -1.79
CA PRO A 21 5.93 -7.40 -2.31
C PRO A 21 6.19 -6.03 -2.96
N VAL A 22 6.78 -5.10 -2.19
CA VAL A 22 6.88 -3.69 -2.56
C VAL A 22 8.30 -3.23 -2.89
N ARG A 23 8.39 -2.15 -3.65
CA ARG A 23 9.59 -1.32 -3.82
C ARG A 23 9.28 0.09 -3.33
N SER A 24 10.01 0.57 -2.32
CA SER A 24 9.89 1.95 -1.82
C SER A 24 10.55 2.94 -2.76
N MET A 25 9.80 3.45 -3.72
CA MET A 25 10.29 4.36 -4.77
C MET A 25 10.90 5.64 -4.17
N PHE A 26 10.36 6.12 -3.05
CA PHE A 26 10.99 7.11 -2.19
C PHE A 26 10.57 6.95 -0.73
N SER A 27 11.32 7.61 0.16
CA SER A 27 11.02 7.69 1.59
C SER A 27 11.56 9.01 2.17
N TYR A 28 10.85 9.57 3.14
CA TYR A 28 11.21 10.76 3.90
C TYR A 28 12.57 10.60 4.60
N GLN A 29 12.99 9.36 4.91
CA GLN A 29 14.28 9.08 5.53
C GLN A 29 15.47 9.27 4.58
N THR A 30 15.26 9.05 3.28
CA THR A 30 16.34 9.06 2.28
C THR A 30 16.32 10.29 1.38
N HIS A 31 15.15 10.90 1.18
CA HIS A 31 14.98 12.05 0.29
C HIS A 31 14.65 13.34 1.03
N GLY A 32 13.95 13.27 2.16
CA GLY A 32 13.68 14.42 3.05
C GLY A 32 12.80 15.52 2.45
N GLU A 33 13.10 16.77 2.81
CA GLU A 33 12.32 17.99 2.51
C GLU A 33 11.92 18.20 1.04
N PRO A 34 12.75 17.89 0.02
CA PRO A 34 12.36 18.07 -1.39
C PRO A 34 11.10 17.30 -1.83
N LEU A 35 10.69 16.27 -1.08
CA LEU A 35 9.49 15.50 -1.38
C LEU A 35 8.25 16.01 -0.66
N SER A 36 8.38 16.97 0.27
CA SER A 36 7.23 17.54 0.99
C SER A 36 6.14 17.98 -0.01
N PRO A 37 4.87 17.54 0.18
CA PRO A 37 4.30 16.91 1.37
C PRO A 37 4.31 15.37 1.40
N PHE A 38 4.94 14.69 0.45
CA PHE A 38 4.93 13.23 0.32
C PHE A 38 5.98 12.56 1.22
N LEU A 39 5.57 11.49 1.92
CA LEU A 39 6.43 10.82 2.90
C LEU A 39 7.03 9.52 2.38
N LEU A 40 6.25 8.68 1.72
CA LEU A 40 6.70 7.37 1.24
C LEU A 40 5.88 6.98 0.02
N LEU A 41 6.46 6.25 -0.93
CA LEU A 41 5.70 5.63 -2.01
C LEU A 41 6.17 4.20 -2.18
N ASP A 42 5.34 3.25 -1.79
CA ASP A 42 5.54 1.83 -2.07
C ASP A 42 4.76 1.43 -3.32
N TYR A 43 5.47 0.80 -4.26
CA TYR A 43 4.88 0.16 -5.43
C TYR A 43 4.92 -1.35 -5.27
N ALA A 44 3.75 -1.98 -5.15
CA ALA A 44 3.60 -3.42 -5.03
C ALA A 44 3.33 -4.06 -6.39
N GLY A 45 4.08 -5.12 -6.70
CA GLY A 45 3.89 -5.91 -7.91
C GLY A 45 4.45 -5.29 -9.21
N PRO A 46 4.08 -5.83 -10.38
CA PRO A 46 3.16 -6.95 -10.58
C PRO A 46 3.66 -8.23 -9.88
N TYR A 47 2.79 -8.89 -9.12
CA TYR A 47 3.10 -10.15 -8.46
C TYR A 47 1.89 -11.09 -8.51
N THR A 48 2.09 -12.34 -8.92
CA THR A 48 1.01 -13.32 -9.01
C THR A 48 0.92 -14.14 -7.73
N PHE A 49 -0.23 -14.07 -7.05
CA PHE A 49 -0.55 -14.88 -5.88
C PHE A 49 -1.34 -16.14 -6.25
N PRO A 50 -1.14 -17.25 -5.51
CA PRO A 50 -1.89 -18.49 -5.72
C PRO A 50 -3.36 -18.35 -5.30
N ALA A 51 -4.22 -19.17 -5.91
CA ALA A 51 -5.63 -19.32 -5.57
C ALA A 51 -5.80 -20.35 -4.44
N ASP A 52 -5.33 -20.01 -3.23
CA ASP A 52 -5.28 -20.93 -2.08
C ASP A 52 -6.16 -20.49 -0.90
N GLY A 53 -6.83 -19.34 -1.01
CA GLY A 53 -7.66 -18.79 0.06
C GLY A 53 -6.87 -18.30 1.27
N ALA A 54 -5.53 -18.27 1.21
CA ALA A 54 -4.73 -17.82 2.34
C ALA A 54 -4.92 -16.32 2.58
N LYS A 55 -5.13 -15.95 3.84
CA LYS A 55 -5.20 -14.55 4.28
C LYS A 55 -3.79 -13.96 4.29
N ARG A 56 -3.47 -13.14 3.29
CA ARG A 56 -2.15 -12.51 3.10
C ARG A 56 -2.25 -11.00 3.20
N GLY A 57 -1.30 -10.37 3.87
CA GLY A 57 -1.35 -8.93 4.13
C GLY A 57 -0.39 -8.50 5.21
N VAL A 58 -0.77 -7.43 5.91
CA VAL A 58 -0.12 -6.94 7.11
C VAL A 58 -1.16 -6.85 8.22
N GLY A 59 -0.83 -7.45 9.36
CA GLY A 59 -1.70 -7.43 10.54
C GLY A 59 -1.85 -6.05 11.13
N GLN A 60 -2.47 -6.01 12.31
CA GLN A 60 -2.79 -4.77 13.01
C GLN A 60 -1.54 -3.90 13.26
N HIS A 61 -1.57 -2.67 12.75
CA HIS A 61 -0.48 -1.69 12.88
C HIS A 61 -1.01 -0.24 12.98
N PRO A 62 -0.28 0.66 13.66
CA PRO A 62 -0.75 2.03 13.90
C PRO A 62 -0.25 3.03 12.85
N HIS A 63 -1.04 4.08 12.61
CA HIS A 63 -0.63 5.32 11.93
C HIS A 63 -1.09 6.55 12.72
N ARG A 64 -0.35 7.66 12.63
CA ARG A 64 -0.69 8.94 13.27
C ARG A 64 0.04 10.09 12.56
N GLY A 65 -0.65 11.21 12.35
CA GLY A 65 -0.06 12.48 11.91
C GLY A 65 0.04 12.67 10.40
N PHE A 66 -0.41 11.72 9.59
CA PHE A 66 -0.40 11.78 8.13
C PHE A 66 -1.60 11.02 7.54
N GLU A 67 -1.60 10.87 6.23
CA GLU A 67 -2.62 10.14 5.47
C GLU A 67 -1.95 9.04 4.65
N THR A 68 -2.67 7.95 4.41
CA THR A 68 -2.24 6.91 3.47
C THR A 68 -3.21 6.88 2.29
N VAL A 69 -2.67 6.79 1.08
CA VAL A 69 -3.47 6.69 -0.14
C VAL A 69 -3.13 5.40 -0.86
N THR A 70 -4.07 4.46 -0.86
CA THR A 70 -3.94 3.15 -1.50
C THR A 70 -4.68 3.15 -2.83
N ILE A 71 -3.95 2.83 -3.91
CA ILE A 71 -4.45 2.77 -5.29
C ILE A 71 -4.25 1.36 -5.80
N VAL A 72 -5.33 0.67 -6.17
CA VAL A 72 -5.26 -0.71 -6.67
C VAL A 72 -5.43 -0.72 -8.18
N TYR A 73 -4.43 -1.24 -8.90
CA TYR A 73 -4.47 -1.42 -10.35
C TYR A 73 -4.96 -2.81 -10.76
N SER A 74 -4.53 -3.84 -10.03
CA SER A 74 -4.90 -5.25 -10.20
C SER A 74 -4.98 -5.93 -8.82
N GLY A 75 -5.91 -6.88 -8.65
CA GLY A 75 -6.17 -7.54 -7.37
C GLY A 75 -7.15 -6.77 -6.49
N GLU A 76 -7.24 -7.11 -5.21
CA GLU A 76 -8.12 -6.42 -4.25
C GLU A 76 -7.48 -6.38 -2.86
N VAL A 77 -7.64 -5.26 -2.15
CA VAL A 77 -7.20 -5.08 -0.76
C VAL A 77 -8.40 -4.83 0.12
N GLU A 78 -8.55 -5.60 1.19
CA GLU A 78 -9.52 -5.41 2.24
C GLU A 78 -8.83 -4.80 3.46
N HIS A 79 -9.39 -3.71 3.99
CA HIS A 79 -8.88 -3.04 5.18
C HIS A 79 -9.93 -2.99 6.28
N ARG A 80 -9.47 -3.01 7.54
CA ARG A 80 -10.34 -2.84 8.71
C ARG A 80 -9.62 -2.05 9.81
N ASP A 81 -10.31 -1.08 10.39
CA ASP A 81 -9.78 -0.24 11.46
C ASP A 81 -10.42 -0.50 12.83
N SER A 82 -9.80 0.05 13.86
CA SER A 82 -10.22 -0.05 15.26
C SER A 82 -11.56 0.62 15.57
N THR A 83 -12.12 1.43 14.66
CA THR A 83 -13.47 2.00 14.78
C THR A 83 -14.55 1.05 14.24
N GLY A 84 -14.13 -0.11 13.69
CA GLY A 84 -15.01 -1.09 13.05
C GLY A 84 -15.34 -0.75 11.61
N LYS A 85 -14.77 0.32 11.05
CA LYS A 85 -14.90 0.67 9.65
C LYS A 85 -13.87 -0.09 8.81
N GLY A 86 -14.15 -0.20 7.53
CA GLY A 86 -13.37 -1.00 6.61
C GLY A 86 -14.00 -0.98 5.23
N GLY A 87 -13.35 -1.66 4.30
CA GLY A 87 -13.82 -1.77 2.92
C GLY A 87 -12.88 -2.60 2.07
N VAL A 88 -13.36 -2.95 0.88
CA VAL A 88 -12.56 -3.56 -0.18
C VAL A 88 -12.23 -2.48 -1.20
N ILE A 89 -10.95 -2.41 -1.58
CA ILE A 89 -10.39 -1.53 -2.60
C ILE A 89 -10.09 -2.42 -3.82
N GLY A 90 -10.91 -2.30 -4.86
CA GLY A 90 -10.78 -3.09 -6.08
C GLY A 90 -9.99 -2.38 -7.19
N PRO A 91 -9.84 -3.02 -8.36
CA PRO A 91 -9.14 -2.43 -9.49
C PRO A 91 -9.77 -1.11 -9.94
N GLY A 92 -8.98 -0.04 -9.93
CA GLY A 92 -9.38 1.33 -10.27
C GLY A 92 -9.86 2.15 -9.07
N ASP A 93 -10.09 1.52 -7.92
CA ASP A 93 -10.50 2.22 -6.70
C ASP A 93 -9.31 2.88 -5.99
N VAL A 94 -9.63 3.90 -5.21
CA VAL A 94 -8.69 4.61 -4.36
C VAL A 94 -9.29 4.73 -2.95
N GLN A 95 -8.50 4.37 -1.95
CA GLN A 95 -8.77 4.70 -0.57
C GLN A 95 -7.84 5.82 -0.15
N TRP A 96 -8.40 6.91 0.38
CA TRP A 96 -7.66 7.98 1.03
C TRP A 96 -8.02 7.98 2.52
N MET A 97 -7.08 7.54 3.36
CA MET A 97 -7.30 7.36 4.79
C MET A 97 -6.53 8.41 5.60
N THR A 98 -7.26 9.29 6.30
CA THR A 98 -6.66 10.27 7.21
C THR A 98 -6.41 9.64 8.58
N ALA A 99 -5.15 9.33 8.91
CA ALA A 99 -4.82 8.78 10.24
C ALA A 99 -4.89 9.84 11.35
N GLY A 100 -4.47 11.08 11.08
CA GLY A 100 -4.66 12.23 11.96
C GLY A 100 -4.22 11.98 13.41
N ALA A 101 -5.17 12.04 14.36
CA ALA A 101 -4.91 11.80 15.78
C ALA A 101 -4.48 10.36 16.12
N GLY A 102 -4.71 9.42 15.20
CA GLY A 102 -4.29 8.03 15.31
C GLY A 102 -5.35 7.06 14.80
N ILE A 103 -4.90 6.02 14.12
CA ILE A 103 -5.71 4.88 13.71
C ILE A 103 -4.91 3.60 13.91
N LEU A 104 -5.59 2.52 14.23
CA LEU A 104 -5.03 1.18 14.30
C LEU A 104 -5.81 0.34 13.31
N HIS A 105 -5.12 -0.26 12.34
CA HIS A 105 -5.79 -0.94 11.23
C HIS A 105 -5.00 -2.13 10.72
N GLU A 106 -5.65 -2.96 9.91
CA GLU A 106 -5.06 -4.09 9.22
C GLU A 106 -5.42 -4.05 7.74
N GLU A 107 -4.55 -4.56 6.88
CA GLU A 107 -4.70 -4.54 5.43
C GLU A 107 -4.33 -5.91 4.87
N PHE A 108 -5.27 -6.55 4.18
CA PHE A 108 -5.09 -7.89 3.62
C PHE A 108 -5.59 -7.94 2.18
N HIS A 109 -5.24 -8.99 1.45
CA HIS A 109 -5.97 -9.38 0.25
C HIS A 109 -7.43 -9.62 0.61
N SER A 110 -8.36 -9.18 -0.25
CA SER A 110 -9.78 -9.48 -0.03
C SER A 110 -10.00 -10.99 -0.03
N SER A 111 -11.03 -11.46 0.68
CA SER A 111 -11.39 -12.89 0.65
C SER A 111 -11.63 -13.40 -0.78
N ALA A 112 -12.23 -12.58 -1.64
CA ALA A 112 -12.48 -12.93 -3.03
C ALA A 112 -11.18 -13.07 -3.83
N PHE A 113 -10.24 -12.14 -3.65
CA PHE A 113 -8.93 -12.19 -4.31
C PHE A 113 -8.08 -13.36 -3.79
N SER A 114 -8.05 -13.62 -2.49
CA SER A 114 -7.36 -14.80 -1.91
C SER A 114 -7.87 -16.11 -2.50
N GLN A 115 -9.18 -16.26 -2.73
CA GLN A 115 -9.75 -17.46 -3.33
C GLN A 115 -9.45 -17.59 -4.82
N LYS A 116 -9.44 -16.48 -5.55
CA LYS A 116 -9.23 -16.47 -7.01
C LYS A 116 -7.75 -16.50 -7.40
N GLY A 117 -6.87 -15.98 -6.54
CA GLY A 117 -5.49 -15.66 -6.88
C GLY A 117 -5.38 -14.65 -8.03
N GLY A 118 -4.19 -14.57 -8.60
CA GLY A 118 -3.91 -13.70 -9.75
C GLY A 118 -2.96 -12.56 -9.42
N GLU A 119 -2.88 -11.58 -10.32
CA GLU A 119 -1.97 -10.46 -10.19
C GLU A 119 -2.45 -9.45 -9.14
N LEU A 120 -1.59 -9.15 -8.17
CA LEU A 120 -1.67 -7.93 -7.38
C LEU A 120 -0.73 -6.88 -7.98
N LYS A 121 -1.26 -5.68 -8.18
CA LYS A 121 -0.51 -4.49 -8.53
C LYS A 121 -1.18 -3.28 -7.88
N MET A 122 -0.46 -2.60 -6.99
CA MET A 122 -0.98 -1.45 -6.25
C MET A 122 0.13 -0.46 -5.91
N MET A 123 -0.26 0.72 -5.46
CA MET A 123 0.63 1.69 -4.80
C MET A 123 0.03 2.11 -3.48
N GLN A 124 0.91 2.46 -2.53
CA GLN A 124 0.55 3.17 -1.32
C GLN A 124 1.46 4.38 -1.16
N LEU A 125 0.85 5.55 -1.05
CA LEU A 125 1.48 6.86 -0.84
C LEU A 125 1.22 7.36 0.59
#